data_AF-A0A2M9CYY8-F1
#
_entry.id   AF-A0A2M9CYY8-F1
#
_cell.length_a   1.000
_cell.length_b   1.000
_cell.length_c   1.000
_cell.angle_alpha   90.00
_cell.angle_beta   90.00
_cell.angle_gamma   90.00
#
_symmetry.space_group_name_H-M   'P 1'
#
loop_
_entity.id
_entity.type
_entity.pdbx_description
1 polymer ?
#
loop_
_entity_poly.entity_id
_entity_poly.type
_entity_poly.pdbx_seq_one_letter_code
_entity_poly.pdbx_strand_id
1 'polypeptide(L)'
;MSSPGRDARVVSRPRDYADRVSQTTNEPRDASVQPDPAPGGAVPAPGTPVVDTAGSSAGTSAGTAAGATSDDVQRAEDRLDLLGLLAYTELTSFARLAASSEQAPAVRERLELARYAARAVQRQGQVLARIAELGGDPTARIAGFDGIYDDYEARTTPSTWWEGLLKGYVGHGIVDDFCRLAVDGLDEASRAVVLEVVLDSEADESAADELLRAAQADAAVASRLALWGRRLVGESLGVVQALLASRPGLARLIAAGAARDAAERPGAVQPRTDQAWVLSRLTAEHTRRMGRLGLAA
;
A
#
# COMPACT_ATOMS: atom_id res chain seq x y z
N MET A 1 7.06 64.56 -0.61
CA MET A 1 7.79 63.66 0.31
C MET A 1 6.87 62.47 0.59
N SER A 2 7.22 61.29 0.11
CA SER A 2 6.33 60.12 0.11
C SER A 2 6.74 59.11 1.18
N SER A 3 5.78 58.59 1.94
CA SER A 3 5.93 57.31 2.63
C SER A 3 5.81 56.16 1.64
N PRO A 4 6.38 54.99 1.99
CA PRO A 4 5.50 53.85 2.18
C PRO A 4 5.78 53.07 3.47
N GLY A 5 4.73 52.75 4.22
CA GLY A 5 4.77 51.80 5.34
C GLY A 5 4.80 50.36 4.84
N ARG A 6 5.37 49.45 5.64
CA ARG A 6 5.55 48.03 5.29
C ARG A 6 4.23 47.26 5.30
N ASP A 7 3.95 46.54 4.22
CA ASP A 7 2.98 45.44 4.23
C ASP A 7 3.47 44.30 5.13
N ALA A 8 2.73 44.02 6.20
CA ALA A 8 2.92 42.82 7.00
C ALA A 8 2.20 41.64 6.32
N ARG A 9 2.97 40.76 5.66
CA ARG A 9 2.42 39.48 5.18
C ARG A 9 1.92 38.67 6.38
N VAL A 10 0.60 38.48 6.45
CA VAL A 10 -0.04 37.61 7.45
C VAL A 10 0.37 36.16 7.16
N VAL A 11 1.18 35.58 8.04
CA VAL A 11 1.48 34.14 8.03
C VAL A 11 0.27 33.43 8.62
N SER A 12 -0.58 32.88 7.75
CA SER A 12 -1.71 32.04 8.16
C SER A 12 -1.20 30.81 8.90
N ARG A 13 -1.57 30.67 10.18
CA ARG A 13 -1.33 29.43 10.93
C ARG A 13 -2.17 28.29 10.33
N PRO A 14 -1.64 27.07 10.23
CA PRO A 14 -2.47 25.89 9.94
C PRO A 14 -3.59 25.75 10.98
N ARG A 15 -4.80 25.44 10.52
CA ARG A 15 -5.93 25.05 11.39
C ARG A 15 -5.76 23.59 11.79
N ASP A 16 -6.30 23.22 12.95
CA ASP A 16 -6.18 21.87 13.50
C ASP A 16 -6.61 20.77 12.52
N TYR A 17 -5.75 19.76 12.43
CA TYR A 17 -5.89 18.62 11.53
C TYR A 17 -6.88 17.58 12.08
N ALA A 18 -6.88 17.38 13.40
CA ALA A 18 -7.68 16.35 14.08
C ALA A 18 -9.21 16.56 13.92
N ASP A 19 -9.68 17.80 13.96
CA ASP A 19 -11.13 18.12 13.99
C ASP A 19 -11.90 17.73 12.72
N ARG A 20 -11.21 17.45 11.60
CA ARG A 20 -11.86 17.06 10.33
C ARG A 20 -11.92 15.56 10.08
N VAL A 21 -10.98 14.79 10.64
CA VAL A 21 -10.97 13.33 10.48
C VAL A 21 -12.18 12.70 11.19
N SER A 22 -12.67 13.34 12.26
CA SER A 22 -13.80 12.85 13.05
C SER A 22 -15.19 13.12 12.45
N GLN A 23 -15.33 13.88 11.35
CA GLN A 23 -16.64 14.33 10.85
C GLN A 23 -17.30 13.39 9.82
N THR A 24 -16.65 12.29 9.40
CA THR A 24 -17.21 11.38 8.39
C THR A 24 -18.03 10.21 8.96
N THR A 25 -18.19 10.08 10.28
CA THR A 25 -18.78 8.87 10.88
C THR A 25 -19.69 9.11 12.10
N ASN A 26 -20.78 9.89 11.93
CA ASN A 26 -22.11 9.60 12.54
C ASN A 26 -23.12 10.75 12.29
N GLU A 27 -24.15 10.49 11.48
CA GLU A 27 -25.49 11.04 11.72
C GLU A 27 -26.54 9.98 11.34
N PRO A 28 -27.53 9.70 12.20
CA PRO A 28 -28.61 8.76 11.88
C PRO A 28 -29.62 9.43 10.94
N ARG A 29 -29.85 8.84 9.77
CA ARG A 29 -30.93 9.25 8.88
C ARG A 29 -32.22 8.53 9.25
N ASP A 30 -33.30 9.27 9.46
CA ASP A 30 -34.64 8.70 9.44
C ASP A 30 -35.68 9.61 8.75
N ALA A 31 -36.62 8.94 8.09
CA ALA A 31 -37.90 9.38 7.54
C ALA A 31 -38.05 10.63 6.60
N SER A 32 -38.44 10.30 5.37
CA SER A 32 -39.59 10.90 4.62
C SER A 32 -39.47 12.26 3.90
N VAL A 33 -39.02 12.22 2.63
CA VAL A 33 -39.60 13.00 1.52
C VAL A 33 -39.67 12.12 0.26
N GLN A 34 -40.82 12.08 -0.42
CA GLN A 34 -41.01 11.49 -1.76
C GLN A 34 -41.40 12.59 -2.78
N PRO A 35 -41.33 12.34 -4.10
CA PRO A 35 -40.65 13.27 -5.02
C PRO A 35 -41.57 13.97 -6.03
N ASP A 36 -40.98 14.83 -6.86
CA ASP A 36 -41.56 15.34 -8.12
C ASP A 36 -40.43 15.45 -9.20
N PRO A 37 -40.72 15.63 -10.51
CA PRO A 37 -40.07 14.80 -11.52
C PRO A 37 -39.01 15.50 -12.36
N ALA A 38 -38.15 14.71 -13.00
CA ALA A 38 -37.12 15.17 -13.93
C ALA A 38 -37.69 15.53 -15.33
N PRO A 39 -36.99 16.38 -16.10
CA PRO A 39 -37.02 16.34 -17.56
C PRO A 39 -35.74 15.73 -18.14
N GLY A 40 -35.94 14.92 -19.19
CA GLY A 40 -34.97 14.02 -19.80
C GLY A 40 -33.68 14.63 -20.37
N GLY A 41 -32.62 13.83 -20.28
CA GLY A 41 -31.35 13.99 -20.99
C GLY A 41 -30.76 12.61 -21.28
N ALA A 42 -31.11 12.01 -22.43
CA ALA A 42 -30.70 10.66 -22.77
C ALA A 42 -29.26 10.60 -23.31
N VAL A 43 -28.45 9.67 -22.78
CA VAL A 43 -27.16 9.25 -23.34
C VAL A 43 -27.21 7.72 -23.47
N PRO A 44 -26.86 7.14 -24.63
CA PRO A 44 -27.22 5.75 -24.95
C PRO A 44 -26.32 4.71 -24.27
N ALA A 45 -26.92 3.57 -23.90
CA ALA A 45 -26.21 2.37 -23.46
C ALA A 45 -25.76 1.50 -24.66
N PRO A 46 -24.60 0.83 -24.58
CA PRO A 46 -24.23 -0.18 -25.56
C PRO A 46 -25.09 -1.45 -25.40
N GLY A 47 -25.56 -2.00 -26.52
CA GLY A 47 -26.58 -3.06 -26.53
C GLY A 47 -26.05 -4.48 -26.31
N THR A 48 -26.90 -5.31 -25.70
CA THR A 48 -26.77 -6.78 -25.65
C THR A 48 -27.23 -7.43 -26.96
N PRO A 49 -26.52 -8.45 -27.48
CA PRO A 49 -27.04 -9.37 -28.48
C PRO A 49 -27.53 -10.68 -27.83
N VAL A 50 -28.71 -11.12 -28.27
CA VAL A 50 -29.46 -12.31 -27.81
C VAL A 50 -30.26 -12.82 -29.01
N VAL A 51 -30.30 -14.10 -29.40
CA VAL A 51 -29.51 -15.33 -29.09
C VAL A 51 -29.68 -16.22 -30.33
N ASP A 52 -28.77 -17.16 -30.65
CA ASP A 52 -29.22 -18.35 -31.39
C ASP A 52 -28.51 -19.66 -31.00
N THR A 53 -29.28 -20.75 -30.98
CA THR A 53 -28.88 -22.06 -30.45
C THR A 53 -29.03 -23.14 -31.51
N ALA A 54 -27.90 -23.67 -32.00
CA ALA A 54 -27.89 -24.88 -32.81
C ALA A 54 -26.70 -25.76 -32.39
N GLY A 55 -26.99 -26.99 -31.96
CA GLY A 55 -25.98 -27.92 -31.47
C GLY A 55 -25.28 -28.71 -32.57
N SER A 56 -24.02 -29.07 -32.33
CA SER A 56 -23.41 -30.25 -32.94
C SER A 56 -22.38 -30.85 -31.99
N SER A 57 -22.53 -32.13 -31.70
CA SER A 57 -21.62 -32.93 -30.87
C SER A 57 -20.46 -33.50 -31.67
N ALA A 58 -19.22 -33.41 -31.17
CA ALA A 58 -18.23 -34.51 -31.14
C ALA A 58 -16.82 -34.01 -30.75
N GLY A 59 -16.02 -34.90 -30.14
CA GLY A 59 -14.58 -34.92 -30.41
C GLY A 59 -13.62 -34.22 -29.43
N THR A 60 -13.48 -34.80 -28.24
CA THR A 60 -12.18 -35.10 -27.60
C THR A 60 -10.96 -34.20 -27.89
N SER A 61 -10.57 -33.40 -26.91
CA SER A 61 -9.20 -33.46 -26.34
C SER A 61 -9.13 -32.87 -24.93
N ALA A 62 -9.42 -33.69 -23.92
CA ALA A 62 -9.10 -33.37 -22.53
C ALA A 62 -7.58 -33.46 -22.31
N GLY A 63 -6.86 -32.42 -22.73
CA GLY A 63 -5.41 -32.32 -22.65
C GLY A 63 -4.91 -32.01 -21.23
N THR A 64 -4.60 -33.06 -20.47
CA THR A 64 -3.61 -33.05 -19.37
C THR A 64 -3.73 -31.93 -18.32
N ALA A 65 -4.70 -32.05 -17.42
CA ALA A 65 -4.59 -31.54 -16.03
C ALA A 65 -4.07 -32.64 -15.08
N ALA A 66 -3.20 -33.52 -15.56
CA ALA A 66 -2.68 -34.67 -14.82
C ALA A 66 -1.34 -34.32 -14.18
N GLY A 67 -1.32 -34.13 -12.85
CA GLY A 67 -0.08 -34.21 -12.06
C GLY A 67 0.44 -32.93 -11.39
N ALA A 68 -0.39 -31.91 -11.14
CA ALA A 68 0.02 -30.85 -10.19
C ALA A 68 0.18 -31.49 -8.79
N THR A 69 1.36 -31.33 -8.17
CA THR A 69 1.58 -31.86 -6.80
C THR A 69 0.89 -30.97 -5.77
N SER A 70 0.68 -31.49 -4.55
CA SER A 70 0.21 -30.69 -3.40
C SER A 70 1.06 -29.44 -3.20
N ASP A 71 2.37 -29.56 -3.41
CA ASP A 71 3.33 -28.48 -3.23
C ASP A 71 3.21 -27.43 -4.34
N ASP A 72 2.87 -27.82 -5.57
CA ASP A 72 2.70 -26.86 -6.68
C ASP A 72 1.42 -26.02 -6.48
N VAL A 73 0.35 -26.65 -6.00
CA VAL A 73 -0.87 -25.95 -5.57
C VAL A 73 -0.55 -25.01 -4.40
N GLN A 74 0.19 -25.48 -3.39
CA GLN A 74 0.56 -24.63 -2.25
C GLN A 74 1.43 -23.44 -2.67
N ARG A 75 2.41 -23.64 -3.55
CA ARG A 75 3.22 -22.55 -4.12
C ARG A 75 2.37 -21.58 -4.93
N ALA A 76 1.33 -22.04 -5.63
CA ALA A 76 0.42 -21.15 -6.34
C ALA A 76 -0.39 -20.26 -5.39
N GLU A 77 -0.94 -20.84 -4.31
CA GLU A 77 -1.64 -20.11 -3.27
C GLU A 77 -0.72 -19.11 -2.55
N ASP A 78 0.51 -19.52 -2.20
CA ASP A 78 1.49 -18.65 -1.52
C ASP A 78 1.83 -17.41 -2.36
N ARG A 79 1.99 -17.55 -3.68
CA ARG A 79 2.17 -16.42 -4.62
C ARG A 79 0.96 -15.50 -4.64
N LEU A 80 -0.24 -16.07 -4.73
CA LEU A 80 -1.50 -15.32 -4.78
C LEU A 80 -1.79 -14.57 -3.47
N ASP A 81 -1.35 -15.08 -2.33
CA ASP A 81 -1.35 -14.37 -1.05
C ASP A 81 -0.49 -13.09 -1.11
N LEU A 82 0.76 -13.17 -1.56
CA LEU A 82 1.63 -11.98 -1.63
C LEU A 82 1.13 -10.94 -2.65
N LEU A 83 0.64 -11.39 -3.81
CA LEU A 83 0.05 -10.49 -4.80
C LEU A 83 -1.24 -9.84 -4.27
N GLY A 84 -2.09 -10.58 -3.56
CA GLY A 84 -3.29 -10.02 -2.93
C GLY A 84 -2.97 -8.95 -1.87
N LEU A 85 -1.94 -9.19 -1.05
CA LEU A 85 -1.45 -8.22 -0.06
C LEU A 85 -0.97 -6.93 -0.74
N LEU A 86 -0.17 -7.05 -1.80
CA LEU A 86 0.35 -5.91 -2.54
C LEU A 86 -0.77 -5.12 -3.22
N ALA A 87 -1.72 -5.80 -3.86
CA ALA A 87 -2.88 -5.16 -4.48
C ALA A 87 -3.80 -4.45 -3.46
N TYR A 88 -3.95 -4.98 -2.25
CA TYR A 88 -4.66 -4.32 -1.15
C TYR A 88 -3.87 -3.12 -0.61
N THR A 89 -2.54 -3.22 -0.51
CA THR A 89 -1.64 -2.11 -0.11
C THR A 89 -1.76 -0.93 -1.08
N GLU A 90 -1.82 -1.20 -2.39
CA GLU A 90 -1.99 -0.14 -3.38
C GLU A 90 -3.39 0.49 -3.34
N LEU A 91 -4.43 -0.28 -3.00
CA LEU A 91 -5.79 0.25 -2.78
C LEU A 91 -5.81 1.30 -1.66
N THR A 92 -5.24 0.95 -0.51
CA THR A 92 -5.20 1.84 0.67
C THR A 92 -4.22 3.00 0.46
N SER A 93 -3.13 2.77 -0.28
CA SER A 93 -2.20 3.83 -0.70
C SER A 93 -2.87 4.85 -1.61
N PHE A 94 -3.65 4.42 -2.62
CA PHE A 94 -4.48 5.31 -3.44
C PHE A 94 -5.41 6.16 -2.58
N ALA A 95 -6.21 5.53 -1.71
CA ALA A 95 -7.19 6.22 -0.87
C ALA A 95 -6.53 7.27 0.04
N ARG A 96 -5.41 6.90 0.69
CA ARG A 96 -4.62 7.79 1.54
C ARG A 96 -4.02 8.96 0.75
N LEU A 97 -3.44 8.71 -0.44
CA LEU A 97 -2.84 9.74 -1.28
C LEU A 97 -3.88 10.70 -1.85
N ALA A 98 -5.05 10.21 -2.24
CA ALA A 98 -6.18 11.03 -2.68
C ALA A 98 -6.68 11.96 -1.56
N ALA A 99 -6.92 11.42 -0.35
CA ALA A 99 -7.31 12.21 0.81
C ALA A 99 -6.22 13.24 1.21
N SER A 100 -4.95 12.85 1.14
CA SER A 100 -3.82 13.76 1.38
C SER A 100 -3.75 14.89 0.34
N SER A 101 -4.06 14.58 -0.92
CA SER A 101 -4.14 15.54 -2.03
C SER A 101 -5.27 16.56 -1.85
N GLU A 102 -6.38 16.22 -1.19
CA GLU A 102 -7.42 17.20 -0.87
C GLU A 102 -6.94 18.18 0.20
N GLN A 103 -6.18 17.69 1.17
CA GLN A 103 -5.74 18.41 2.36
C GLN A 103 -4.45 19.24 2.16
N ALA A 104 -3.68 19.00 1.09
CA ALA A 104 -2.35 19.62 0.95
C ALA A 104 -2.41 21.15 0.80
N PRO A 105 -1.46 21.89 1.41
CA PRO A 105 -1.60 23.33 1.66
C PRO A 105 -1.46 24.22 0.42
N ALA A 106 -0.87 23.73 -0.67
CA ALA A 106 -0.68 24.49 -1.90
C ALA A 106 -0.86 23.63 -3.16
N VAL A 107 -1.07 24.28 -4.31
CA VAL A 107 -1.49 23.63 -5.58
C VAL A 107 -0.47 22.60 -6.07
N ARG A 108 0.83 22.85 -5.85
CA ARG A 108 1.93 21.98 -6.32
C ARG A 108 1.85 20.61 -5.65
N GLU A 109 1.76 20.62 -4.32
CA GLU A 109 1.69 19.45 -3.45
C GLU A 109 0.42 18.64 -3.75
N ARG A 110 -0.71 19.32 -3.98
CA ARG A 110 -1.96 18.66 -4.43
C ARG A 110 -1.78 17.95 -5.78
N LEU A 111 -1.16 18.60 -6.76
CA LEU A 111 -0.92 17.98 -8.08
C LEU A 111 0.07 16.81 -8.01
N GLU A 112 1.09 16.88 -7.16
CA GLU A 112 2.04 15.79 -6.92
C GLU A 112 1.34 14.58 -6.28
N LEU A 113 0.60 14.78 -5.18
CA LEU A 113 -0.14 13.71 -4.50
C LEU A 113 -1.22 13.08 -5.38
N ALA A 114 -1.94 13.87 -6.19
CA ALA A 114 -2.89 13.34 -7.16
C ALA A 114 -2.24 12.44 -8.23
N ARG A 115 -1.01 12.75 -8.66
CA ARG A 115 -0.24 11.90 -9.58
C ARG A 115 0.19 10.60 -8.91
N TYR A 116 0.68 10.67 -7.67
CA TYR A 116 1.05 9.46 -6.92
C TYR A 116 -0.17 8.56 -6.64
N ALA A 117 -1.33 9.14 -6.33
CA ALA A 117 -2.58 8.38 -6.21
C ALA A 117 -2.94 7.67 -7.54
N ALA A 118 -2.83 8.35 -8.68
CA ALA A 118 -3.07 7.73 -9.99
C ALA A 118 -2.09 6.59 -10.30
N ARG A 119 -0.80 6.73 -9.93
CA ARG A 119 0.20 5.65 -10.08
C ARG A 119 -0.13 4.43 -9.22
N ALA A 120 -0.57 4.61 -7.97
CA ALA A 120 -0.99 3.51 -7.12
C ALA A 120 -2.08 2.64 -7.78
N VAL A 121 -3.06 3.26 -8.46
CA VAL A 121 -4.08 2.53 -9.24
C VAL A 121 -3.47 1.79 -10.45
N GLN A 122 -2.47 2.37 -11.12
CA GLN A 122 -1.76 1.71 -12.22
C GLN A 122 -0.98 0.48 -11.74
N ARG A 123 -0.20 0.64 -10.66
CA ARG A 123 0.54 -0.46 -10.00
C ARG A 123 -0.39 -1.56 -9.51
N GLN A 124 -1.51 -1.20 -8.88
CA GLN A 124 -2.55 -2.16 -8.53
C GLN A 124 -3.05 -2.94 -9.76
N GLY A 125 -3.31 -2.26 -10.87
CA GLY A 125 -3.76 -2.88 -12.12
C GLY A 125 -2.78 -3.95 -12.64
N GLN A 126 -1.46 -3.71 -12.54
CA GLN A 126 -0.43 -4.69 -12.91
C GLN A 126 -0.49 -5.94 -12.01
N VAL A 127 -0.63 -5.76 -10.70
CA VAL A 127 -0.74 -6.87 -9.75
C VAL A 127 -2.03 -7.67 -9.97
N LEU A 128 -3.15 -7.01 -10.24
CA LEU A 128 -4.44 -7.67 -10.51
C LEU A 128 -4.44 -8.45 -11.83
N ALA A 129 -3.77 -7.93 -12.87
CA ALA A 129 -3.54 -8.68 -14.10
C ALA A 129 -2.74 -9.96 -13.80
N ARG A 130 -1.67 -9.88 -12.99
CA ARG A 130 -0.86 -11.05 -12.61
C ARG A 130 -1.64 -12.08 -11.79
N ILE A 131 -2.54 -11.64 -10.91
CA ILE A 131 -3.45 -12.54 -10.17
C ILE A 131 -4.36 -13.31 -11.13
N ALA A 132 -4.94 -12.62 -12.13
CA ALA A 132 -5.82 -13.24 -13.12
C ALA A 132 -5.07 -14.22 -14.05
N GLU A 133 -3.85 -13.89 -14.48
CA GLU A 133 -2.98 -14.80 -15.25
C GLU A 133 -2.67 -16.11 -14.50
N LEU A 134 -2.55 -16.04 -13.17
CA LEU A 134 -2.33 -17.20 -12.29
C LEU A 134 -3.63 -17.97 -11.98
N GLY A 135 -4.78 -17.55 -12.54
CA GLY A 135 -6.09 -18.18 -12.32
C GLY A 135 -6.78 -17.82 -11.00
N GLY A 136 -6.27 -16.82 -10.27
CA GLY A 136 -6.94 -16.30 -9.08
C GLY A 136 -8.02 -15.26 -9.42
N ASP A 137 -9.06 -15.15 -8.59
CA ASP A 137 -9.99 -14.01 -8.64
C ASP A 137 -9.33 -12.78 -7.99
N PRO A 138 -9.09 -11.68 -8.75
CA PRO A 138 -8.50 -10.46 -8.21
C PRO A 138 -9.32 -9.85 -7.06
N THR A 139 -10.65 -9.95 -7.10
CA THR A 139 -11.55 -9.35 -6.10
C THR A 139 -11.47 -10.11 -4.79
N ALA A 140 -11.63 -11.44 -4.82
CA ALA A 140 -11.48 -12.27 -3.62
C ALA A 140 -10.08 -12.19 -3.00
N ARG A 141 -9.01 -12.07 -3.82
CA ARG A 141 -7.64 -11.94 -3.31
C ARG A 141 -7.40 -10.62 -2.59
N ILE A 142 -7.93 -9.50 -3.09
CA ILE A 142 -7.94 -8.22 -2.33
C ILE A 142 -8.79 -8.35 -1.06
N ALA A 143 -10.03 -8.85 -1.18
CA ALA A 143 -10.99 -8.89 -0.08
C ALA A 143 -10.54 -9.75 1.11
N GLY A 144 -9.70 -10.76 0.89
CA GLY A 144 -9.10 -11.53 2.00
C GLY A 144 -8.18 -10.72 2.92
N PHE A 145 -7.70 -9.55 2.48
CA PHE A 145 -6.88 -8.62 3.27
C PHE A 145 -7.69 -7.43 3.80
N ASP A 146 -9.01 -7.44 3.69
CA ASP A 146 -9.82 -6.36 4.26
C ASP A 146 -9.58 -6.20 5.77
N GLY A 147 -9.50 -4.95 6.23
CA GLY A 147 -9.26 -4.59 7.62
C GLY A 147 -7.84 -4.82 8.19
N ILE A 148 -6.86 -5.37 7.44
CA ILE A 148 -5.52 -5.68 8.02
C ILE A 148 -4.76 -4.46 8.56
N TYR A 149 -5.14 -3.25 8.14
CA TYR A 149 -4.53 -1.99 8.57
C TYR A 149 -5.39 -1.19 9.54
N ASP A 150 -6.65 -1.57 9.83
CA ASP A 150 -7.59 -0.74 10.62
C ASP A 150 -7.03 -0.40 12.02
N ASP A 151 -6.46 -1.43 12.64
CA ASP A 151 -5.83 -1.38 13.95
C ASP A 151 -4.59 -0.46 13.97
N TYR A 152 -3.82 -0.49 12.89
CA TYR A 152 -2.68 0.41 12.65
C TYR A 152 -3.16 1.84 12.42
N GLU A 153 -4.16 2.04 11.55
CA GLU A 153 -4.72 3.34 11.22
C GLU A 153 -5.27 4.04 12.46
N ALA A 154 -6.11 3.35 13.24
CA ALA A 154 -6.69 3.84 14.49
C ALA A 154 -5.62 4.22 15.53
N ARG A 155 -4.53 3.45 15.64
CA ARG A 155 -3.43 3.75 16.57
C ARG A 155 -2.38 4.72 16.01
N THR A 156 -2.47 5.11 14.74
CA THR A 156 -1.52 6.02 14.08
C THR A 156 -2.19 7.23 13.41
N THR A 157 -3.30 7.75 13.97
CA THR A 157 -3.86 9.04 13.56
C THR A 157 -2.82 10.16 13.75
N PRO A 158 -2.37 10.84 12.68
CA PRO A 158 -1.38 11.91 12.79
C PRO A 158 -2.05 13.20 13.32
N SER A 159 -1.30 14.01 14.06
CA SER A 159 -1.77 15.32 14.57
C SER A 159 -1.42 16.49 13.64
N THR A 160 -0.51 16.29 12.69
CA THR A 160 -0.02 17.33 11.76
C THR A 160 0.36 16.76 10.40
N TRP A 161 0.44 17.63 9.39
CA TRP A 161 0.89 17.29 8.03
C TRP A 161 2.17 16.44 8.01
N TRP A 162 3.21 16.86 8.75
CA TRP A 162 4.49 16.15 8.81
C TRP A 162 4.40 14.73 9.37
N GLU A 163 3.49 14.51 10.32
CA GLU A 163 3.23 13.17 10.87
C GLU A 163 2.45 12.29 9.90
N GLY A 164 1.54 12.87 9.10
CA GLY A 164 0.85 12.18 8.01
C GLY A 164 1.79 11.80 6.87
N LEU A 165 2.70 12.70 6.50
CA LEU A 165 3.73 12.45 5.48
C LEU A 165 4.72 11.36 5.96
N LEU A 166 5.20 11.45 7.21
CA LEU A 166 6.07 10.42 7.79
C LEU A 166 5.35 9.07 7.94
N LYS A 167 4.06 9.06 8.27
CA LYS A 167 3.23 7.84 8.30
C LYS A 167 3.20 7.17 6.92
N GLY A 168 2.97 7.95 5.85
CA GLY A 168 3.02 7.44 4.48
C GLY A 168 4.37 6.79 4.15
N TYR A 169 5.46 7.52 4.33
CA TYR A 169 6.83 7.09 4.03
C TYR A 169 7.31 5.88 4.86
N VAL A 170 6.96 5.82 6.15
CA VAL A 170 7.31 4.67 6.99
C VAL A 170 6.41 3.46 6.69
N GLY A 171 5.10 3.68 6.52
CA GLY A 171 4.14 2.61 6.26
C GLY A 171 4.41 1.91 4.93
N HIS A 172 4.55 2.67 3.84
CA HIS A 172 4.87 2.13 2.51
C HIS A 172 6.22 1.40 2.55
N GLY A 173 7.27 2.05 3.05
CA GLY A 173 8.59 1.46 3.15
C GLY A 173 8.66 0.14 3.95
N ILE A 174 7.86 -0.05 5.01
CA ILE A 174 7.81 -1.35 5.73
C ILE A 174 7.14 -2.44 4.87
N VAL A 175 6.12 -2.12 4.09
CA VAL A 175 5.50 -3.09 3.17
C VAL A 175 6.45 -3.43 2.02
N ASP A 176 7.16 -2.44 1.48
CA ASP A 176 8.21 -2.66 0.47
C ASP A 176 9.33 -3.56 0.99
N ASP A 177 9.85 -3.28 2.19
CA ASP A 177 10.87 -4.10 2.84
C ASP A 177 10.35 -5.55 3.03
N PHE A 178 9.09 -5.71 3.44
CA PHE A 178 8.45 -7.03 3.59
C PHE A 178 8.29 -7.76 2.25
N CYS A 179 7.80 -7.07 1.21
CA CYS A 179 7.67 -7.63 -0.13
C CYS A 179 9.04 -8.04 -0.68
N ARG A 180 10.09 -7.23 -0.50
CA ARG A 180 11.48 -7.58 -0.87
C ARG A 180 12.00 -8.82 -0.15
N LEU A 181 11.62 -9.07 1.11
CA LEU A 181 11.98 -10.30 1.82
C LEU A 181 11.27 -11.54 1.26
N ALA A 182 10.07 -11.39 0.70
CA ALA A 182 9.26 -12.49 0.18
C ALA A 182 9.42 -12.74 -1.34
N VAL A 183 9.87 -11.73 -2.10
CA VAL A 183 9.83 -11.73 -3.58
C VAL A 183 10.68 -12.83 -4.22
N ASP A 184 11.83 -13.17 -3.62
CA ASP A 184 12.72 -14.22 -4.13
C ASP A 184 12.16 -15.64 -3.93
N GLY A 185 11.03 -15.79 -3.23
CA GLY A 185 10.24 -17.03 -3.16
C GLY A 185 9.30 -17.24 -4.35
N LEU A 186 9.06 -16.22 -5.19
CA LEU A 186 8.11 -16.27 -6.31
C LEU A 186 8.67 -17.01 -7.55
N ASP A 187 7.85 -17.15 -8.60
CA ASP A 187 8.34 -17.37 -9.96
C ASP A 187 8.82 -16.05 -10.59
N GLU A 188 9.64 -16.13 -11.64
CA GLU A 188 10.29 -14.95 -12.24
C GLU A 188 9.31 -13.88 -12.75
N ALA A 189 8.17 -14.27 -13.34
CA ALA A 189 7.20 -13.32 -13.85
C ALA A 189 6.46 -12.59 -12.72
N SER A 190 6.07 -13.31 -11.65
CA SER A 190 5.48 -12.67 -10.47
C SER A 190 6.51 -11.81 -9.71
N ARG A 191 7.78 -12.24 -9.67
CA ARG A 191 8.91 -11.48 -9.12
C ARG A 191 9.13 -10.17 -9.85
N ALA A 192 9.10 -10.18 -11.19
CA ALA A 192 9.22 -8.98 -12.00
C ALA A 192 8.09 -7.97 -11.68
N VAL A 193 6.83 -8.40 -11.62
CA VAL A 193 5.68 -7.53 -11.29
C VAL A 193 5.80 -6.93 -9.89
N VAL A 194 6.14 -7.73 -8.87
CA VAL A 194 6.30 -7.22 -7.49
C VAL A 194 7.48 -6.25 -7.40
N LEU A 195 8.61 -6.53 -8.08
CA LEU A 195 9.74 -5.61 -8.11
C LEU A 195 9.41 -4.31 -8.85
N GLU A 196 8.71 -4.34 -9.97
CA GLU A 196 8.30 -3.13 -10.70
C GLU A 196 7.47 -2.20 -9.81
N VAL A 197 6.50 -2.75 -9.08
CA VAL A 197 5.66 -1.99 -8.13
C VAL A 197 6.48 -1.42 -6.98
N VAL A 198 7.30 -2.25 -6.34
CA VAL A 198 8.10 -1.91 -5.14
C VAL A 198 9.37 -1.08 -5.47
N LEU A 199 9.64 -0.80 -6.76
CA LEU A 199 10.72 0.07 -7.22
C LEU A 199 10.26 1.49 -7.64
N ASP A 200 8.95 1.80 -7.61
CA ASP A 200 8.44 3.16 -7.89
C ASP A 200 8.63 4.10 -6.68
N SER A 201 9.89 4.44 -6.39
CA SER A 201 10.31 5.22 -5.22
C SER A 201 10.03 6.73 -5.31
N GLU A 202 9.50 7.26 -6.42
CA GLU A 202 9.36 8.71 -6.62
C GLU A 202 8.54 9.41 -5.53
N ALA A 203 7.50 8.76 -5.01
CA ALA A 203 6.66 9.31 -3.93
C ALA A 203 7.42 9.33 -2.59
N ASP A 204 8.20 8.29 -2.31
CA ASP A 204 8.96 8.12 -1.08
C ASP A 204 10.19 9.01 -1.04
N GLU A 205 10.88 9.20 -2.18
CA GLU A 205 11.98 10.16 -2.32
C GLU A 205 11.50 11.60 -2.13
N SER A 206 10.40 11.99 -2.77
CA SER A 206 9.80 13.31 -2.58
C SER A 206 9.35 13.55 -1.13
N ALA A 207 8.76 12.54 -0.48
CA ALA A 207 8.39 12.60 0.93
C ALA A 207 9.62 12.73 1.84
N ALA A 208 10.69 11.96 1.57
CA ALA A 208 11.93 12.02 2.33
C ALA A 208 12.61 13.40 2.24
N ASP A 209 12.66 13.99 1.05
CA ASP A 209 13.22 15.34 0.84
C ASP A 209 12.43 16.44 1.54
N GLU A 210 11.10 16.32 1.63
CA GLU A 210 10.27 17.28 2.38
C GLU A 210 10.43 17.10 3.90
N LEU A 211 10.44 15.85 4.38
CA LEU A 211 10.66 15.52 5.79
C LEU A 211 12.05 15.94 6.29
N LEU A 212 13.09 15.71 5.49
CA LEU A 212 14.47 16.11 5.80
C LEU A 212 14.58 17.64 5.91
N ARG A 213 14.01 18.38 4.95
CA ARG A 213 13.96 19.86 5.00
C ARG A 213 13.20 20.37 6.22
N ALA A 214 12.07 19.75 6.57
CA ALA A 214 11.31 20.11 7.77
C ALA A 214 12.09 19.85 9.06
N ALA A 215 12.77 18.71 9.16
CA ALA A 215 13.61 18.34 10.31
C ALA A 215 14.84 19.24 10.46
N GLN A 216 15.48 19.65 9.35
CA GLN A 216 16.61 20.58 9.36
C GLN A 216 16.20 22.03 9.72
N ALA A 217 14.97 22.43 9.39
CA ALA A 217 14.45 23.77 9.68
C ALA A 217 14.03 23.96 11.15
N ASP A 218 13.57 22.90 11.82
CA ASP A 218 13.09 22.96 13.21
C ASP A 218 13.41 21.68 14.01
N ALA A 219 14.28 21.81 15.02
CA ALA A 219 14.69 20.73 15.90
C ALA A 219 13.54 20.16 16.77
N ALA A 220 12.50 20.94 17.06
CA ALA A 220 11.31 20.45 17.74
C ALA A 220 10.45 19.57 16.82
N VAL A 221 10.35 19.93 15.53
CA VAL A 221 9.74 19.07 14.51
C VAL A 221 10.54 17.77 14.36
N ALA A 222 11.87 17.84 14.23
CA ALA A 222 12.72 16.64 14.17
C ALA A 222 12.53 15.71 15.38
N SER A 223 12.54 16.26 16.60
CA SER A 223 12.37 15.49 17.84
C SER A 223 11.01 14.79 17.92
N ARG A 224 9.94 15.47 17.48
CA ARG A 224 8.58 14.93 17.42
C ARG A 224 8.44 13.85 16.34
N LEU A 225 9.01 14.07 15.16
CA LEU A 225 9.02 13.07 14.08
C LEU A 225 9.81 11.82 14.43
N ALA A 226 10.91 11.93 15.20
CA ALA A 226 11.64 10.77 15.72
C ALA A 226 10.78 9.94 16.68
N LEU A 227 10.04 10.58 17.60
CA LEU A 227 9.08 9.89 18.48
C LEU A 227 7.93 9.24 17.70
N TRP A 228 7.41 9.93 16.68
CA TRP A 228 6.36 9.40 15.81
C TRP A 228 6.85 8.19 14.99
N GLY A 229 8.04 8.26 14.41
CA GLY A 229 8.67 7.16 13.67
C GLY A 229 8.79 5.88 14.51
N ARG A 230 9.21 5.99 15.78
CA ARG A 230 9.23 4.85 16.72
C ARG A 230 7.85 4.22 16.94
N ARG A 231 6.80 5.03 17.06
CA ARG A 231 5.43 4.53 17.19
C ARG A 231 4.97 3.84 15.91
N LEU A 232 5.21 4.47 14.76
CA LEU A 232 4.86 3.93 13.45
C LEU A 232 5.50 2.56 13.22
N VAL A 233 6.80 2.39 13.45
CA VAL A 233 7.46 1.08 13.28
C VAL A 233 6.94 0.04 14.27
N GLY A 234 6.69 0.41 15.54
CA GLY A 234 6.10 -0.50 16.52
C GLY A 234 4.75 -1.06 16.07
N GLU A 235 3.85 -0.19 15.59
CA GLU A 235 2.53 -0.58 15.09
C GLU A 235 2.62 -1.36 13.77
N SER A 236 3.48 -0.96 12.82
CA SER A 236 3.69 -1.69 11.57
C SER A 236 4.28 -3.09 11.80
N LEU A 237 5.20 -3.26 12.77
CA LEU A 237 5.70 -4.56 13.17
C LEU A 237 4.59 -5.44 13.79
N GLY A 238 3.64 -4.84 14.51
CA GLY A 238 2.43 -5.52 14.99
C GLY A 238 1.56 -6.05 13.84
N VAL A 239 1.35 -5.26 12.78
CA VAL A 239 0.66 -5.71 11.56
C VAL A 239 1.40 -6.88 10.92
N VAL A 240 2.73 -6.78 10.75
CA VAL A 240 3.55 -7.87 10.18
C VAL A 240 3.50 -9.14 11.03
N GLN A 241 3.42 -9.02 12.36
CA GLN A 241 3.24 -10.17 13.25
C GLN A 241 1.89 -10.86 13.02
N ALA A 242 0.79 -10.10 12.99
CA ALA A 242 -0.55 -10.63 12.75
C ALA A 242 -0.68 -11.23 11.34
N LEU A 243 -0.07 -10.60 10.34
CA LEU A 243 -0.01 -11.05 8.96
C LEU A 243 0.72 -12.39 8.82
N LEU A 244 1.92 -12.54 9.41
CA LEU A 244 2.67 -13.80 9.36
C LEU A 244 1.97 -14.94 10.12
N ALA A 245 1.22 -14.62 11.18
CA ALA A 245 0.44 -15.60 11.93
C ALA A 245 -0.82 -16.06 11.17
N SER A 246 -1.50 -15.15 10.47
CA SER A 246 -2.74 -15.42 9.73
C SER A 246 -2.52 -15.93 8.30
N ARG A 247 -1.38 -15.62 7.67
CA ARG A 247 -1.03 -16.04 6.30
C ARG A 247 0.31 -16.79 6.26
N PRO A 248 0.33 -18.10 6.61
CA PRO A 248 1.55 -18.92 6.58
C PRO A 248 2.26 -18.99 5.21
N GLY A 249 1.55 -18.71 4.10
CA GLY A 249 2.14 -18.68 2.76
C GLY A 249 3.20 -17.60 2.60
N LEU A 250 3.02 -16.44 3.23
CA LEU A 250 4.00 -15.35 3.19
C LEU A 250 5.30 -15.74 3.91
N ALA A 251 5.20 -16.44 5.05
CA ALA A 251 6.36 -16.98 5.75
C ALA A 251 7.09 -18.04 4.90
N ARG A 252 6.35 -18.88 4.16
CA ARG A 252 6.93 -19.87 3.22
C ARG A 252 7.66 -19.22 2.05
N LEU A 253 7.14 -18.12 1.48
CA LEU A 253 7.85 -17.37 0.42
C LEU A 253 9.20 -16.83 0.91
N ILE A 254 9.22 -16.21 2.09
CA ILE A 254 10.47 -15.70 2.69
C ILE A 254 11.47 -16.85 2.92
N ALA A 255 10.99 -17.98 3.45
CA ALA A 255 11.82 -19.17 3.64
C ALA A 255 12.35 -19.75 2.31
N ALA A 256 11.53 -19.77 1.26
CA ALA A 256 11.90 -20.27 -0.06
C ALA A 256 12.94 -19.38 -0.75
N GLY A 257 12.79 -18.05 -0.70
CA GLY A 257 13.77 -17.10 -1.22
C GLY A 257 15.12 -17.23 -0.53
N ALA A 258 15.13 -17.28 0.81
CA ALA A 258 16.35 -17.47 1.58
C ALA A 258 17.01 -18.84 1.33
N ALA A 259 16.23 -19.90 1.09
CA ALA A 259 16.77 -21.21 0.74
C ALA A 259 17.44 -21.23 -0.65
N ARG A 260 16.91 -20.50 -1.63
CA ARG A 260 17.56 -20.32 -2.95
C ARG A 260 18.88 -19.57 -2.81
N ASP A 261 18.87 -18.43 -2.12
CA ASP A 261 20.03 -17.58 -1.84
C ASP A 261 21.15 -18.30 -1.05
N ALA A 262 20.78 -19.28 -0.21
CA ALA A 262 21.72 -20.18 0.47
C ALA A 262 22.25 -21.30 -0.45
N ALA A 263 21.42 -21.87 -1.33
CA ALA A 263 21.84 -22.90 -2.28
C ALA A 263 22.86 -22.39 -3.31
N GLU A 264 22.77 -21.10 -3.67
CA GLU A 264 23.74 -20.40 -4.54
C GLU A 264 25.09 -20.11 -3.85
N ARG A 265 25.20 -20.28 -2.51
CA ARG A 265 26.41 -20.01 -1.74
C ARG A 265 26.90 -21.26 -0.97
N PRO A 266 27.81 -22.05 -1.55
CA PRO A 266 28.37 -23.24 -0.90
C PRO A 266 28.93 -22.94 0.50
N GLY A 267 28.41 -23.64 1.51
CA GLY A 267 28.81 -23.45 2.92
C GLY A 267 27.99 -22.40 3.70
N ALA A 268 26.96 -21.80 3.11
CA ALA A 268 26.02 -20.96 3.86
C ALA A 268 25.32 -21.75 4.98
N VAL A 269 25.27 -21.16 6.18
CA VAL A 269 24.41 -21.65 7.27
C VAL A 269 22.95 -21.48 6.86
N GLN A 270 22.10 -22.46 7.12
CA GLN A 270 20.67 -22.38 6.82
C GLN A 270 20.10 -21.07 7.40
N PRO A 271 19.58 -20.15 6.57
CA PRO A 271 19.13 -18.86 7.04
C PRO A 271 17.95 -19.04 8.00
N ARG A 272 18.00 -18.36 9.14
CA ARG A 272 16.83 -18.22 10.01
C ARG A 272 15.84 -17.32 9.30
N THR A 273 14.67 -17.84 8.96
CA THR A 273 13.52 -17.08 8.44
C THR A 273 12.33 -17.18 9.39
N ASP A 274 12.62 -17.28 10.69
CA ASP A 274 11.62 -17.19 11.74
C ASP A 274 11.07 -15.74 11.83
N GLN A 275 9.92 -15.59 12.47
CA GLN A 275 9.24 -14.31 12.63
C GLN A 275 10.16 -13.24 13.27
N ALA A 276 11.00 -13.63 14.23
CA ALA A 276 11.94 -12.74 14.89
C ALA A 276 13.01 -12.19 13.92
N TRP A 277 13.50 -12.99 12.98
CA TRP A 277 14.40 -12.55 11.93
C TRP A 277 13.74 -11.55 10.99
N VAL A 278 12.50 -11.80 10.55
CA VAL A 278 11.77 -10.88 9.65
C VAL A 278 11.63 -9.50 10.31
N LEU A 279 11.14 -9.46 11.56
CA LEU A 279 10.97 -8.20 12.30
C LEU A 279 12.31 -7.47 12.50
N SER A 280 13.40 -8.22 12.74
CA SER A 280 14.75 -7.65 12.87
C SER A 280 15.24 -7.00 11.57
N ARG A 281 14.94 -7.60 10.40
CA ARG A 281 15.25 -7.01 9.09
C ARG A 281 14.47 -5.71 8.85
N LEU A 282 13.16 -5.73 9.06
CA LEU A 282 12.31 -4.55 8.90
C LEU A 282 12.71 -3.40 9.86
N THR A 283 13.10 -3.74 11.09
CA THR A 283 13.63 -2.77 12.07
C THR A 283 14.94 -2.15 11.59
N ALA A 284 15.84 -2.95 11.00
CA ALA A 284 17.12 -2.45 10.48
C ALA A 284 16.91 -1.48 9.30
N GLU A 285 16.01 -1.80 8.36
CA GLU A 285 15.70 -0.90 7.23
C GLU A 285 14.94 0.36 7.69
N HIS A 286 14.05 0.25 8.68
CA HIS A 286 13.47 1.44 9.34
C HIS A 286 14.55 2.34 9.96
N THR A 287 15.54 1.78 10.66
CA THR A 287 16.65 2.57 11.23
C THR A 287 17.45 3.29 10.13
N ARG A 288 17.72 2.64 8.98
CA ARG A 288 18.33 3.32 7.82
C ARG A 288 17.42 4.43 7.28
N ARG A 289 16.11 4.15 7.14
CA ARG A 289 15.08 5.07 6.63
C ARG A 289 14.99 6.35 7.47
N MET A 290 14.97 6.24 8.80
CA MET A 290 15.01 7.38 9.72
C MET A 290 16.35 8.11 9.71
N GLY A 291 17.46 7.38 9.62
CA GLY A 291 18.80 7.96 9.49
C GLY A 291 18.95 8.85 8.25
N ARG A 292 18.35 8.50 7.10
CA ARG A 292 18.31 9.37 5.91
C ARG A 292 17.61 10.71 6.15
N LEU A 293 16.64 10.76 7.08
CA LEU A 293 15.93 11.97 7.46
C LEU A 293 16.67 12.80 8.53
N GLY A 294 17.85 12.35 8.99
CA GLY A 294 18.53 12.94 10.15
C GLY A 294 17.82 12.69 11.48
N LEU A 295 16.92 11.68 11.54
CA LEU A 295 16.10 11.36 12.71
C LEU A 295 16.65 10.14 13.45
N ALA A 296 16.54 10.17 14.79
CA ALA A 296 16.83 9.01 15.62
C ALA A 296 15.67 7.99 15.55
N ALA A 297 16.00 6.75 15.17
CA ALA A 297 15.16 5.58 15.39
C ALA A 297 15.21 5.18 16.88
#